data_AF-A0A1N6ECT6-F1
#
_entry.id   AF-A0A1N6ECT6-F1
#
_cell.length_a   1.000
_cell.length_b   1.000
_cell.length_c   1.000
_cell.angle_alpha   90.00
_cell.angle_beta   90.00
_cell.angle_gamma   90.00
#
_symmetry.space_group_name_H-M   'P 1'
#
loop_
_entity.id
_entity.type
_entity.pdbx_description
1 polymer ?
#
loop_
_entity_poly.entity_id
_entity_poly.type
_entity_poly.pdbx_seq_one_letter_code
_entity_poly.pdbx_strand_id
1 'polypeptide(L)'
;MGHDIIIQGDEKPIGEYSYEEFKDMATLFHNYPAPGLMLGGYMVEAAKACMSEDVLYEIISETSWCLPDAAQMLTPCTMGNGWLKVVNFGRYAVTLYNKYNGEGVRVSLCPEKMEQYEELTTWLYKRKPKAEQDTEKLQREIALAGASICNISPVKVSGKHLIKRSKGTIADCPVCGEPYPQKYGSICRACQGESPYEEVSVVDRTRVVPSNVSVVPLEEAVGKTALHDMTEINPGKSKGPLFRKGHVFEVGDLCRLQRIGKNSVYVVDGDVDGSWVHENQCATHFANKMAGEFVKAGGSAKEGKVELISQEAGMLVVDTKTLEAFNHIPGVMAACRKGFSLVKKGVSIAGTRAIPLYLERAVFDTAIQVLGEEPVFSVKPLRAAKAGVLITGNEVFDGLIQDKFEGIIETKLAALGSSIEQVIICQDDRSRIADAAKSLVKQGCDLIITTAGLSVDPDDVTRAGLVDAGLKNILYGAPVLPGAMTLIGSLQGVQTLGVPACALFHKHTSLDIILPRLLAGLAITRSDLAAIANGGMCMDCSHCSFPKCAFGK
;
A
#
# COMPACT_ATOMS: atom_id res chain seq x y z
N MET A 1 -9.09 -22.05 55.29
CA MET A 1 -10.10 -21.02 55.57
C MET A 1 -10.03 -20.03 54.43
N GLY A 2 -10.82 -20.24 53.39
CA GLY A 2 -10.94 -19.29 52.29
C GLY A 2 -11.82 -18.15 52.74
N HIS A 3 -11.30 -16.92 52.70
CA HIS A 3 -12.15 -15.74 52.86
C HIS A 3 -12.92 -15.56 51.55
N ASP A 4 -14.13 -16.11 51.49
CA ASP A 4 -15.15 -15.62 50.56
C ASP A 4 -15.45 -14.18 50.98
N ILE A 5 -14.78 -13.22 50.36
CA ILE A 5 -15.22 -11.83 50.37
C ILE A 5 -16.49 -11.84 49.52
N ILE A 6 -17.63 -12.08 50.17
CA ILE A 6 -18.94 -11.80 49.58
C ILE A 6 -18.95 -10.31 49.33
N ILE A 7 -18.72 -9.89 48.09
CA ILE A 7 -18.95 -8.52 47.66
C ILE A 7 -20.46 -8.29 47.82
N GLN A 8 -20.86 -7.67 48.94
CA GLN A 8 -22.23 -7.25 49.19
C GLN A 8 -22.50 -6.01 48.33
N GLY A 9 -23.39 -6.15 47.36
CA GLY A 9 -23.87 -5.08 46.49
C GLY A 9 -25.04 -5.59 45.67
N ASP A 10 -25.89 -4.66 45.22
CA ASP A 10 -27.02 -4.99 44.34
C ASP A 10 -26.53 -5.15 42.90
N GLU A 11 -27.08 -6.13 42.18
CA GLU A 11 -26.81 -6.32 40.75
C GLU A 11 -27.28 -5.10 39.96
N LYS A 12 -26.42 -4.59 39.09
CA LYS A 12 -26.75 -3.40 38.29
C LYS A 12 -27.61 -3.81 37.08
N PRO A 13 -28.59 -3.00 36.66
CA PRO A 13 -29.30 -3.23 35.41
C PRO A 13 -28.44 -2.83 34.20
N ILE A 14 -28.73 -3.42 33.04
CA ILE A 14 -28.13 -3.06 31.74
C ILE A 14 -29.16 -2.21 30.99
N GLY A 15 -29.06 -0.89 31.16
CA GLY A 15 -30.02 0.06 30.59
C GLY A 15 -31.39 -0.12 31.24
N GLU A 16 -32.41 -0.43 30.44
CA GLU A 16 -33.78 -0.67 30.91
C GLU A 16 -34.02 -2.13 31.37
N TYR A 17 -33.06 -3.03 31.14
CA TYR A 17 -33.19 -4.45 31.45
C TYR A 17 -32.52 -4.78 32.78
N SER A 18 -33.16 -5.62 33.59
CA SER A 18 -32.46 -6.30 34.68
C SER A 18 -31.34 -7.19 34.15
N TYR A 19 -30.40 -7.58 35.01
CA TYR A 19 -29.28 -8.42 34.61
C TYR A 19 -29.75 -9.77 34.04
N GLU A 20 -30.74 -10.41 34.67
CA GLU A 20 -31.30 -11.68 34.20
C GLU A 20 -32.11 -11.53 32.89
N GLU A 21 -32.89 -10.46 32.71
CA GLU A 21 -33.57 -10.21 31.43
C GLU A 21 -32.57 -10.04 30.28
N PHE A 22 -31.50 -9.27 30.50
CA PHE A 22 -30.46 -9.11 29.48
C PHE A 22 -29.72 -10.43 29.21
N LYS A 23 -29.50 -11.25 30.24
CA LYS A 23 -28.89 -12.58 30.12
C LYS A 23 -29.75 -13.53 29.29
N ASP A 24 -31.08 -13.48 29.44
CA ASP A 24 -32.01 -14.23 28.60
C ASP A 24 -31.96 -13.74 27.15
N MET A 25 -31.97 -12.42 26.93
CA MET A 25 -31.78 -11.85 25.58
C MET A 25 -30.44 -12.26 24.96
N ALA A 26 -29.36 -12.25 25.73
CA ALA A 26 -28.02 -12.65 25.31
C ALA A 26 -27.99 -14.13 24.94
N THR A 27 -28.69 -14.98 25.69
CA THR A 27 -28.84 -16.40 25.40
C THR A 27 -29.59 -16.62 24.09
N LEU A 28 -30.68 -15.88 23.85
CA LEU A 28 -31.43 -15.97 22.60
C LEU A 28 -30.63 -15.50 21.38
N PHE A 29 -29.84 -14.44 21.51
CA PHE A 29 -29.09 -13.86 20.39
C PHE A 29 -27.76 -14.59 20.11
N HIS A 30 -27.01 -14.93 21.16
CA HIS A 30 -25.63 -15.42 21.09
C HIS A 30 -25.51 -16.91 21.49
N ASN A 31 -26.64 -17.59 21.70
CA ASN A 31 -26.77 -19.00 22.10
C ASN A 31 -26.14 -19.35 23.47
N TYR A 32 -25.57 -18.37 24.16
CA TYR A 32 -24.95 -18.47 25.48
C TYR A 32 -24.73 -17.05 26.03
N PRO A 33 -24.95 -16.79 27.33
CA PRO A 33 -24.69 -15.48 27.93
C PRO A 33 -23.17 -15.28 28.11
N ALA A 34 -22.47 -15.04 27.01
CA ALA A 34 -21.02 -14.88 27.00
C ALA A 34 -20.62 -13.72 27.93
N PRO A 35 -19.64 -13.91 28.85
CA PRO A 35 -19.21 -12.85 29.78
C PRO A 35 -18.83 -11.54 29.07
N GLY A 36 -18.21 -11.64 27.88
CA GLY A 36 -17.93 -10.50 27.03
C GLY A 36 -19.20 -9.77 26.58
N LEU A 37 -20.23 -10.49 26.12
CA LEU A 37 -21.50 -9.90 25.72
C LEU A 37 -22.17 -9.15 26.88
N MET A 38 -22.16 -9.74 28.08
CA MET A 38 -22.70 -9.11 29.29
C MET A 38 -21.96 -7.80 29.63
N LEU A 39 -20.62 -7.83 29.61
CA LEU A 39 -19.79 -6.62 29.77
C LEU A 39 -20.06 -5.59 28.69
N GLY A 40 -20.18 -6.05 27.44
CA GLY A 40 -20.49 -5.22 26.30
C GLY A 40 -21.82 -4.49 26.43
N GLY A 41 -22.81 -5.11 27.08
CA GLY A 41 -24.09 -4.48 27.40
C GLY A 41 -23.90 -3.21 28.23
N TYR A 42 -23.20 -3.32 29.37
CA TYR A 42 -22.87 -2.17 30.20
C TYR A 42 -22.06 -1.10 29.47
N MET A 43 -21.12 -1.51 28.62
CA MET A 43 -20.27 -0.57 27.88
C MET A 43 -21.07 0.23 26.84
N VAL A 44 -22.01 -0.43 26.15
CA VAL A 44 -22.88 0.20 25.15
C VAL A 44 -23.85 1.16 25.83
N GLU A 45 -24.49 0.76 26.93
CA GLU A 45 -25.39 1.64 27.68
C GLU A 45 -24.65 2.83 28.30
N ALA A 46 -23.45 2.62 28.83
CA ALA A 46 -22.61 3.71 29.33
C ALA A 46 -22.24 4.71 28.23
N ALA A 47 -21.99 4.22 27.01
CA ALA A 47 -21.74 5.10 25.86
C ALA A 47 -23.02 5.85 25.45
N LYS A 48 -24.16 5.16 25.38
CA LYS A 48 -25.47 5.75 25.01
C LYS A 48 -25.87 6.86 25.98
N ALA A 49 -25.68 6.65 27.28
CA ALA A 49 -26.00 7.63 28.32
C ALA A 49 -25.21 8.95 28.19
N CYS A 50 -24.08 8.95 27.47
CA CYS A 50 -23.29 10.15 27.19
C CYS A 50 -23.61 10.79 25.83
N MET A 51 -24.49 10.20 25.02
CA MET A 51 -24.93 10.75 23.73
C MET A 51 -26.22 11.55 23.91
N SER A 52 -26.41 12.60 23.12
CA SER A 52 -27.67 13.35 23.09
C SER A 52 -28.76 12.53 22.41
N GLU A 53 -30.01 12.62 22.91
CA GLU A 53 -31.15 11.84 22.40
C GLU A 53 -31.45 12.08 20.90
N ASP A 54 -31.20 13.28 20.40
CA ASP A 54 -31.47 13.66 18.99
C ASP A 54 -30.33 13.29 18.01
N VAL A 55 -29.26 12.65 18.47
CA VAL A 55 -28.10 12.36 17.62
C VAL A 55 -28.23 11.02 16.92
N LEU A 56 -28.17 11.03 15.58
CA LEU A 56 -27.90 9.82 14.81
C LEU A 56 -26.45 9.39 15.00
N TYR A 57 -26.26 8.29 15.73
CA TYR A 57 -24.94 7.73 16.01
C TYR A 57 -24.65 6.46 15.18
N GLU A 58 -23.36 6.23 14.93
CA GLU A 58 -22.81 4.98 14.47
C GLU A 58 -21.86 4.41 15.53
N ILE A 59 -21.52 3.12 15.42
CA ILE A 59 -20.74 2.39 16.41
C ILE A 59 -19.46 1.83 15.80
N ILE A 60 -18.35 1.96 16.52
CA ILE A 60 -17.12 1.20 16.28
C ILE A 60 -16.91 0.23 17.44
N SER A 61 -16.79 -1.05 17.13
CA SER A 61 -16.26 -2.06 18.05
C SER A 61 -14.78 -2.30 17.74
N GLU A 62 -13.93 -2.25 18.76
CA GLU A 62 -12.49 -2.49 18.62
C GLU A 62 -12.09 -3.98 18.68
N THR A 63 -13.10 -4.85 18.76
CA THR A 63 -12.97 -6.31 18.76
C THR A 63 -14.10 -6.96 17.98
N SER A 64 -13.86 -8.14 17.41
CA SER A 64 -14.91 -8.99 16.83
C SER A 64 -15.56 -9.93 17.84
N TRP A 65 -15.15 -9.90 19.12
CA TRP A 65 -15.49 -10.91 20.12
C TRP A 65 -16.62 -10.42 21.03
N CYS A 66 -17.84 -10.92 20.84
CA CYS A 66 -19.07 -10.68 21.63
C CYS A 66 -19.58 -9.22 21.72
N LEU A 67 -18.70 -8.22 21.78
CA LEU A 67 -19.05 -6.80 21.90
C LEU A 67 -19.89 -6.26 20.73
N PRO A 68 -19.66 -6.66 19.47
CA PRO A 68 -20.53 -6.29 18.36
C PRO A 68 -21.99 -6.73 18.58
N ASP A 69 -22.20 -7.88 19.24
CA ASP A 69 -23.54 -8.42 19.48
C ASP A 69 -24.28 -7.60 20.53
N ALA A 70 -23.59 -7.14 21.57
CA ALA A 70 -24.16 -6.23 22.56
C ALA A 70 -24.67 -4.94 21.90
N ALA A 71 -23.86 -4.38 20.99
CA ALA A 71 -24.24 -3.19 20.23
C ALA A 71 -25.46 -3.43 19.33
N GLN A 72 -25.56 -4.61 18.70
CA GLN A 72 -26.70 -4.96 17.84
C GLN A 72 -27.98 -5.22 18.63
N MET A 73 -27.88 -5.73 19.85
CA MET A 73 -29.03 -5.98 20.72
C MET A 73 -29.60 -4.69 21.32
N LEU A 74 -28.73 -3.74 21.69
CA LEU A 74 -29.11 -2.54 22.45
C LEU A 74 -29.29 -1.29 21.58
N THR A 75 -29.01 -1.37 20.28
CA THR A 75 -29.08 -0.22 19.36
C THR A 75 -29.56 -0.66 17.98
N PRO A 76 -30.04 0.27 17.14
CA PRO A 76 -30.36 -0.03 15.74
C PRO A 76 -29.10 -0.24 14.88
N CYS A 77 -27.89 -0.11 15.42
CA CYS A 77 -26.65 -0.22 14.66
C CYS A 77 -26.26 -1.67 14.44
N THR A 78 -26.24 -2.10 13.17
CA THR A 78 -25.89 -3.49 12.81
C THR A 78 -24.76 -3.56 11.80
N MET A 79 -24.09 -4.71 11.75
CA MET A 79 -23.11 -4.98 10.69
C MET A 79 -23.79 -5.00 9.31
N GLY A 80 -25.06 -5.42 9.26
CA GLY A 80 -25.87 -5.47 8.04
C GLY A 80 -26.14 -4.09 7.45
N ASN A 81 -26.68 -3.16 8.25
CA ASN A 81 -26.95 -1.78 7.81
C ASN A 81 -25.67 -0.92 7.73
N GLY A 82 -24.54 -1.41 8.26
CA GLY A 82 -23.24 -0.76 8.20
C GLY A 82 -23.05 0.37 9.20
N TRP A 83 -23.96 0.53 10.17
CA TRP A 83 -23.84 1.50 11.26
C TRP A 83 -22.99 0.95 12.42
N LEU A 84 -22.79 -0.36 12.49
CA LEU A 84 -21.77 -0.98 13.32
C LEU A 84 -20.56 -1.36 12.46
N LYS A 85 -19.36 -0.95 12.90
CA LYS A 85 -18.08 -1.24 12.25
C LYS A 85 -17.18 -1.97 13.23
N VAL A 86 -16.62 -3.11 12.83
CA VAL A 86 -15.58 -3.79 13.60
C VAL A 86 -14.22 -3.33 13.08
N VAL A 87 -13.50 -2.56 13.90
CA VAL A 87 -12.11 -2.16 13.66
C VAL A 87 -11.25 -2.93 14.65
N ASN A 88 -10.89 -4.16 14.28
CA ASN A 88 -10.31 -5.10 15.22
C ASN A 88 -8.88 -4.72 15.63
N PHE A 89 -8.73 -4.08 16.79
CA PHE A 89 -7.45 -3.81 17.45
C PHE A 89 -7.13 -4.86 18.53
N GLY A 90 -8.02 -5.83 18.75
CA GLY A 90 -7.93 -6.78 19.86
C GLY A 90 -8.22 -6.16 21.23
N ARG A 91 -8.79 -4.95 21.28
CA ARG A 91 -9.10 -4.24 22.54
C ARG A 91 -10.59 -4.33 22.82
N TYR A 92 -10.95 -4.58 24.07
CA TYR A 92 -12.35 -4.60 24.50
C TYR A 92 -12.86 -3.17 24.71
N ALA A 93 -13.27 -2.53 23.62
CA ALA A 93 -13.72 -1.15 23.60
C ALA A 93 -14.79 -0.91 22.53
N VAL A 94 -15.75 -0.04 22.86
CA VAL A 94 -16.82 0.41 21.96
C VAL A 94 -16.82 1.93 21.88
N THR A 95 -17.14 2.48 20.72
CA THR A 95 -17.29 3.93 20.52
C THR A 95 -18.62 4.21 19.86
N LEU A 96 -19.45 5.04 20.47
CA LEU A 96 -20.63 5.64 19.84
C LEU A 96 -20.25 7.06 19.41
N TYR A 97 -20.60 7.45 18.19
CA TYR A 97 -20.25 8.77 17.67
C TYR A 97 -21.32 9.30 16.73
N ASN A 98 -21.50 10.61 16.75
CA ASN A 98 -22.34 11.34 15.82
C ASN A 98 -21.84 11.11 14.39
N LYS A 99 -22.74 10.61 13.55
CA LYS A 99 -22.46 10.22 12.17
C LYS A 99 -21.91 11.34 11.29
N TYR A 100 -22.25 12.59 11.58
CA TYR A 100 -21.95 13.73 10.70
C TYR A 100 -20.64 14.42 11.07
N ASN A 101 -20.38 14.65 12.35
CA ASN A 101 -19.21 15.41 12.81
C ASN A 101 -18.12 14.52 13.46
N GLY A 102 -18.43 13.25 13.73
CA GLY A 102 -17.52 12.27 14.33
C GLY A 102 -17.32 12.43 15.84
N GLU A 103 -17.98 13.37 16.50
CA GLU A 103 -17.87 13.54 17.95
C GLU A 103 -18.60 12.40 18.67
N GLY A 104 -17.95 11.83 19.66
CA GLY A 104 -18.49 10.64 20.32
C GLY A 104 -17.81 10.31 21.63
N VAL A 105 -18.14 9.14 22.14
CA VAL A 105 -17.69 8.63 23.43
C VAL A 105 -17.15 7.23 23.23
N ARG A 106 -15.92 7.02 23.70
CA ARG A 106 -15.26 5.73 23.72
C ARG A 106 -15.34 5.16 25.14
N VAL A 107 -15.82 3.93 25.23
CA VAL A 107 -15.89 3.14 26.46
C VAL A 107 -14.97 1.94 26.34
N SER A 108 -14.06 1.75 27.29
CA SER A 108 -13.14 0.62 27.34
C SER A 108 -12.94 0.09 28.75
N LEU A 109 -12.62 -1.19 28.90
CA LEU A 109 -12.28 -1.75 30.21
C LEU A 109 -11.03 -1.07 30.82
N CYS A 110 -11.04 -0.83 32.12
CA CYS A 110 -9.96 -0.22 32.89
C CYS A 110 -9.34 -1.28 33.83
N PRO A 111 -8.12 -1.78 33.54
CA PRO A 111 -7.45 -2.79 34.35
C PRO A 111 -7.47 -2.49 35.85
N GLU A 112 -7.11 -1.27 36.23
CA GLU A 112 -6.99 -0.82 37.61
C GLU A 112 -8.33 -0.89 38.36
N LYS A 113 -9.44 -0.58 37.67
CA LYS A 113 -10.79 -0.65 38.27
C LYS A 113 -11.32 -2.07 38.38
N MET A 114 -10.77 -3.00 37.57
CA MET A 114 -11.15 -4.41 37.56
C MET A 114 -10.42 -5.23 38.62
N GLU A 115 -9.28 -4.79 39.15
CA GLU A 115 -8.45 -5.56 40.10
C GLU A 115 -9.19 -6.06 41.35
N GLN A 116 -10.24 -5.35 41.75
CA GLN A 116 -11.11 -5.74 42.87
C GLN A 116 -12.06 -6.92 42.57
N TYR A 117 -12.19 -7.32 41.29
CA TYR A 117 -13.02 -8.44 40.82
C TYR A 117 -12.10 -9.57 40.33
N GLU A 118 -11.93 -10.58 41.17
CA GLU A 118 -10.92 -11.64 41.00
C GLU A 118 -11.20 -12.50 39.77
N GLU A 119 -12.43 -12.98 39.62
CA GLU A 119 -12.81 -13.94 38.58
C GLU A 119 -12.96 -13.24 37.22
N LEU A 120 -13.47 -12.01 37.20
CA LEU A 120 -13.52 -11.13 36.04
C LEU A 120 -12.12 -10.86 35.49
N THR A 121 -11.18 -10.51 36.36
CA THR A 121 -9.78 -10.31 35.97
C THR A 121 -9.15 -11.62 35.49
N THR A 122 -9.44 -12.74 36.17
CA THR A 122 -8.96 -14.07 35.77
C THR A 122 -9.44 -14.47 34.38
N TRP A 123 -10.72 -14.25 34.08
CA TRP A 123 -11.33 -14.52 32.78
C TRP A 123 -10.72 -13.65 31.67
N LEU A 124 -10.66 -12.33 31.87
CA LEU A 124 -10.18 -11.41 30.84
C LEU A 124 -8.72 -11.66 30.46
N TYR A 125 -7.86 -11.88 31.47
CA TYR A 125 -6.44 -12.15 31.28
C TYR A 125 -6.13 -13.63 31.03
N LYS A 126 -7.15 -14.49 31.02
CA LYS A 126 -7.02 -15.96 30.87
C LYS A 126 -6.00 -16.56 31.85
N ARG A 127 -6.01 -16.11 33.11
CA ARG A 127 -5.05 -16.55 34.15
C ARG A 127 -5.24 -18.02 34.55
N LYS A 128 -6.45 -18.56 34.37
CA LYS A 128 -6.79 -19.97 34.59
C LYS A 128 -7.36 -20.59 33.31
N PRO A 129 -7.14 -21.90 33.06
CA PRO A 129 -7.85 -22.64 32.00
C PRO A 129 -9.37 -22.51 32.15
N LYS A 130 -10.11 -22.55 31.03
CA LYS A 130 -11.58 -22.35 31.04
C LYS A 130 -12.34 -23.30 31.97
N ALA A 131 -11.86 -24.53 32.14
CA ALA A 131 -12.49 -25.53 33.01
C ALA A 131 -12.35 -25.23 34.52
N GLU A 132 -11.40 -24.37 34.91
CA GLU A 132 -11.12 -23.99 36.30
C GLU A 132 -11.72 -22.62 36.65
N GLN A 133 -12.39 -21.97 35.70
CA GLN A 133 -13.03 -20.67 35.92
C GLN A 133 -14.42 -20.84 36.52
N ASP A 134 -14.73 -20.03 37.52
CA ASP A 134 -16.04 -20.02 38.17
C ASP A 134 -17.00 -19.13 37.36
N THR A 135 -17.84 -19.78 36.56
CA THR A 135 -18.78 -19.07 35.67
C THR A 135 -19.84 -18.31 36.45
N GLU A 136 -20.31 -18.82 37.59
CA GLU A 136 -21.34 -18.15 38.38
C GLU A 136 -20.77 -16.92 39.08
N LYS A 137 -19.59 -17.05 39.70
CA LYS A 137 -18.86 -15.92 40.30
C LYS A 137 -18.53 -14.87 39.25
N LEU A 138 -18.08 -15.26 38.05
CA LEU A 138 -17.79 -14.33 36.95
C LEU A 138 -19.01 -13.51 36.55
N GLN A 139 -20.16 -14.15 36.32
CA GLN A 139 -21.39 -13.43 35.94
C GLN A 139 -21.82 -12.47 37.07
N ARG A 140 -21.76 -12.91 38.32
CA ARG A 140 -22.06 -12.06 39.48
C ARG A 140 -21.12 -10.86 39.59
N GLU A 141 -19.82 -11.06 39.43
CA GLU A 141 -18.84 -9.96 39.43
C GLU A 141 -19.10 -8.96 38.31
N ILE A 142 -19.48 -9.43 37.11
CA ILE A 142 -19.89 -8.57 36.00
C ILE A 142 -21.14 -7.75 36.37
N ALA A 143 -22.14 -8.38 36.97
CA ALA A 143 -23.37 -7.73 37.41
C ALA A 143 -23.13 -6.64 38.47
N LEU A 144 -22.23 -6.91 39.42
CA LEU A 144 -21.85 -5.97 40.47
C LEU A 144 -20.98 -4.82 39.93
N ALA A 145 -20.05 -5.12 39.04
CA ALA A 145 -19.17 -4.13 38.42
C ALA A 145 -19.97 -3.14 37.56
N GLY A 146 -20.80 -3.64 36.64
CA GLY A 146 -21.47 -2.83 35.64
C GLY A 146 -20.51 -1.89 34.90
N ALA A 147 -20.89 -0.64 34.67
CA ALA A 147 -20.05 0.34 33.97
C ALA A 147 -18.88 0.90 34.82
N SER A 148 -18.80 0.62 36.13
CA SER A 148 -17.77 1.25 37.00
C SER A 148 -16.35 0.76 36.70
N ILE A 149 -16.20 -0.37 36.01
CA ILE A 149 -14.91 -0.90 35.55
C ILE A 149 -14.46 -0.33 34.20
N CYS A 150 -15.22 0.62 33.64
CA CYS A 150 -14.91 1.22 32.35
C CYS A 150 -14.21 2.58 32.49
N ASN A 151 -13.39 2.91 31.50
CA ASN A 151 -12.99 4.27 31.18
C ASN A 151 -13.92 4.80 30.09
N ILE A 152 -14.47 5.98 30.33
CA ILE A 152 -15.37 6.69 29.42
C ILE A 152 -14.64 7.97 29.03
N SER A 153 -14.45 8.21 27.74
CA SER A 153 -13.67 9.36 27.26
C SER A 153 -14.28 9.95 25.99
N PRO A 154 -14.34 11.29 25.87
CA PRO A 154 -14.76 11.93 24.63
C PRO A 154 -13.71 11.68 23.54
N VAL A 155 -14.17 11.45 22.32
CA VAL A 155 -13.33 11.18 21.15
C VAL A 155 -13.88 11.87 19.90
N LYS A 156 -13.02 12.06 18.91
CA LYS A 156 -13.41 12.50 17.56
C LYS A 156 -12.97 11.47 16.52
N VAL A 157 -13.94 10.82 15.91
CA VAL A 157 -13.73 9.82 14.85
C VAL A 157 -13.25 10.52 13.58
N SER A 158 -12.14 10.01 13.02
CA SER A 158 -11.54 10.55 11.80
C SER A 158 -12.50 10.46 10.61
N GLY A 159 -12.48 11.47 9.74
CA GLY A 159 -13.33 11.55 8.53
C GLY A 159 -13.29 10.33 7.62
N LYS A 160 -12.19 9.55 7.62
CA LYS A 160 -12.09 8.27 6.89
C LYS A 160 -13.11 7.23 7.34
N HIS A 161 -13.60 7.32 8.57
CA HIS A 161 -14.61 6.42 9.13
C HIS A 161 -16.02 6.97 9.03
N LEU A 162 -16.21 8.25 8.67
CA LEU A 162 -17.53 8.87 8.47
C LEU A 162 -18.11 8.60 7.06
N ILE A 163 -17.36 7.87 6.23
CA ILE A 163 -17.76 7.56 4.86
C ILE A 163 -18.93 6.57 4.87
N LYS A 164 -20.03 6.95 4.22
CA LYS A 164 -21.20 6.09 4.03
C LYS A 164 -20.80 4.81 3.30
N ARG A 165 -21.16 3.65 3.86
CA ARG A 165 -20.97 2.36 3.19
C ARG A 165 -21.78 2.35 1.88
N SER A 166 -21.08 2.21 0.76
CA SER A 166 -21.67 2.00 -0.55
C SER A 166 -21.01 0.79 -1.21
N LYS A 167 -21.80 0.00 -1.96
CA LYS A 167 -21.24 -1.02 -2.85
C LYS A 167 -20.55 -0.39 -4.06
N GLY A 168 -20.85 0.88 -4.37
CA GLY A 168 -20.41 1.50 -5.61
C GLY A 168 -20.97 0.76 -6.82
N THR A 169 -20.30 0.90 -7.95
CA THR A 169 -20.61 0.15 -9.17
C THR A 169 -20.27 -1.33 -8.99
N ILE A 170 -21.17 -2.21 -9.42
CA ILE A 170 -20.96 -3.65 -9.50
C ILE A 170 -20.54 -3.99 -10.93
N ALA A 171 -19.55 -4.86 -11.09
CA ALA A 171 -19.15 -5.44 -12.36
C ALA A 171 -18.80 -6.91 -12.18
N ASP A 172 -18.75 -7.66 -13.27
CA ASP A 172 -18.31 -9.05 -13.24
C ASP A 172 -16.78 -9.12 -13.14
N CYS A 173 -16.29 -9.95 -12.22
CA CYS A 173 -14.85 -10.19 -12.08
C CYS A 173 -14.35 -10.85 -13.36
N PRO A 174 -13.34 -10.30 -14.05
CA PRO A 174 -12.93 -10.87 -15.32
C PRO A 174 -12.17 -12.20 -15.15
N VAL A 175 -11.75 -12.56 -13.94
CA VAL A 175 -11.07 -13.84 -13.66
C VAL A 175 -12.06 -14.96 -13.36
N CYS A 176 -13.01 -14.75 -12.44
CA CYS A 176 -13.97 -15.79 -12.02
C CYS A 176 -15.39 -15.63 -12.58
N GLY A 177 -15.72 -14.50 -13.20
CA GLY A 177 -17.06 -14.17 -13.72
C GLY A 177 -18.07 -13.73 -12.67
N GLU A 178 -17.73 -13.68 -11.38
CA GLU A 178 -18.68 -13.34 -10.32
C GLU A 178 -18.87 -11.82 -10.16
N PRO A 179 -20.10 -11.34 -9.92
CA PRO A 179 -20.37 -9.92 -9.71
C PRO A 179 -19.78 -9.43 -8.39
N TYR A 180 -18.98 -8.36 -8.46
CA TYR A 180 -18.30 -7.80 -7.30
C TYR A 180 -18.28 -6.25 -7.32
N PRO A 181 -18.10 -5.60 -6.15
CA PRO A 181 -17.87 -4.16 -6.07
C PRO A 181 -16.55 -3.72 -6.73
N GLN A 182 -16.62 -2.91 -7.80
CA GLN A 182 -15.42 -2.41 -8.52
C GLN A 182 -14.46 -1.61 -7.63
N LYS A 183 -14.95 -1.04 -6.52
CA LYS A 183 -14.10 -0.37 -5.52
C LYS A 183 -13.04 -1.29 -4.90
N TYR A 184 -13.15 -2.62 -5.05
CA TYR A 184 -12.15 -3.57 -4.58
C TYR A 184 -10.98 -3.78 -5.55
N GLY A 185 -11.01 -3.18 -6.74
CA GLY A 185 -9.97 -3.30 -7.75
C GLY A 185 -10.55 -3.79 -9.08
N SER A 186 -9.68 -4.05 -10.05
CA SER A 186 -10.04 -4.56 -11.38
C SER A 186 -10.41 -6.06 -11.40
N ILE A 187 -10.15 -6.77 -10.31
CA ILE A 187 -10.57 -8.16 -10.06
C ILE A 187 -11.14 -8.30 -8.64
N CYS A 188 -11.94 -9.34 -8.37
CA CYS A 188 -12.48 -9.57 -7.03
C CYS A 188 -11.38 -9.98 -6.02
N ARG A 189 -11.61 -9.75 -4.73
CA ARG A 189 -10.64 -10.05 -3.66
C ARG A 189 -10.20 -11.52 -3.62
N ALA A 190 -11.12 -12.44 -3.92
CA ALA A 190 -10.79 -13.86 -3.99
C ALA A 190 -9.69 -14.12 -5.05
N CYS A 191 -9.84 -13.56 -6.25
CA CYS A 191 -8.85 -13.65 -7.33
C CYS A 191 -7.57 -12.83 -7.09
N GLN A 192 -7.58 -11.88 -6.13
CA GLN A 192 -6.36 -11.20 -5.64
C GLN A 192 -5.57 -12.06 -4.64
N GLY A 193 -6.04 -13.27 -4.32
CA GLY A 193 -5.40 -14.15 -3.33
C GLY A 193 -5.96 -14.01 -1.91
N GLU A 194 -7.06 -13.27 -1.70
CA GLU A 194 -7.77 -13.25 -0.41
C GLU A 194 -8.80 -14.40 -0.29
N SER A 195 -8.80 -15.36 -1.22
CA SER A 195 -9.70 -16.52 -1.16
C SER A 195 -9.40 -17.37 0.09
N PRO A 196 -10.40 -17.74 0.90
CA PRO A 196 -10.21 -18.67 2.02
C PRO A 196 -10.18 -20.13 1.58
N TYR A 197 -10.35 -20.41 0.29
CA TYR A 197 -10.44 -21.77 -0.27
C TYR A 197 -9.14 -22.16 -0.97
N GLU A 198 -8.68 -23.39 -0.74
CA GLU A 198 -7.57 -24.00 -1.47
C GLU A 198 -8.04 -24.49 -2.85
N GLU A 199 -7.18 -24.37 -3.87
CA GLU A 199 -7.48 -24.89 -5.20
C GLU A 199 -7.37 -26.43 -5.22
N VAL A 200 -8.51 -27.12 -5.32
CA VAL A 200 -8.57 -28.60 -5.23
C VAL A 200 -8.21 -29.29 -6.56
N SER A 201 -8.12 -28.56 -7.68
CA SER A 201 -7.78 -29.14 -8.99
C SER A 201 -6.88 -28.22 -9.81
N VAL A 202 -5.59 -28.51 -9.84
CA VAL A 202 -4.66 -27.92 -10.81
C VAL A 202 -4.84 -28.65 -12.14
N VAL A 203 -5.87 -28.26 -12.90
CA VAL A 203 -5.83 -28.55 -14.35
C VAL A 203 -4.65 -27.72 -14.86
N ASP A 204 -3.63 -28.37 -15.41
CA ASP A 204 -2.45 -27.68 -15.97
C ASP A 204 -2.86 -26.86 -17.21
N ARG A 205 -3.42 -25.67 -16.96
CA ARG A 205 -3.85 -24.72 -17.99
C ARG A 205 -2.67 -24.17 -18.80
N THR A 206 -1.43 -24.45 -18.41
CA THR A 206 -0.23 -23.97 -19.13
C THR A 206 0.09 -24.80 -20.37
N ARG A 207 -0.52 -25.98 -20.54
CA ARG A 207 -0.32 -26.89 -21.68
C ARG A 207 -1.51 -27.00 -22.63
N VAL A 208 -2.57 -26.22 -22.42
CA VAL A 208 -3.72 -26.23 -23.31
C VAL A 208 -3.34 -25.46 -24.58
N VAL A 209 -3.18 -26.20 -25.66
CA VAL A 209 -2.96 -25.67 -27.01
C VAL A 209 -4.26 -25.84 -27.82
N PRO A 210 -4.48 -25.02 -28.86
CA PRO A 210 -5.63 -25.22 -29.76
C PRO A 210 -5.71 -26.67 -30.27
N SER A 211 -6.92 -27.18 -30.52
CA SER A 211 -7.14 -28.58 -30.95
C SER A 211 -6.49 -28.93 -32.28
N ASN A 212 -6.20 -27.94 -33.12
CA ASN A 212 -5.49 -28.07 -34.40
C ASN A 212 -3.97 -27.82 -34.30
N VAL A 213 -3.45 -27.59 -33.08
CA VAL A 213 -2.02 -27.59 -32.78
C VAL A 213 -1.66 -28.96 -32.23
N SER A 214 -0.83 -29.68 -32.96
CA SER A 214 -0.37 -31.01 -32.58
C SER A 214 1.13 -31.00 -32.29
N VAL A 215 1.53 -31.86 -31.36
CA VAL A 215 2.95 -32.14 -31.09
C VAL A 215 3.31 -33.37 -31.92
N VAL A 216 4.17 -33.20 -32.91
CA VAL A 216 4.67 -34.32 -33.72
C VAL A 216 6.08 -34.70 -33.29
N PRO A 217 6.40 -36.01 -33.25
CA PRO A 217 7.78 -36.47 -33.11
C PRO A 217 8.67 -35.84 -34.18
N LEU A 218 9.95 -35.69 -33.87
CA LEU A 218 10.87 -34.98 -34.75
C LEU A 218 11.00 -35.68 -36.12
N GLU A 219 10.91 -37.00 -36.13
CA GLU A 219 10.98 -37.84 -37.34
C GLU A 219 9.84 -37.53 -38.33
N GLU A 220 8.71 -37.03 -37.81
CA GLU A 220 7.51 -36.65 -38.58
C GLU A 220 7.46 -35.14 -38.87
N ALA A 221 8.47 -34.38 -38.46
CA ALA A 221 8.51 -32.92 -38.65
C ALA A 221 8.76 -32.52 -40.12
N VAL A 222 9.40 -33.38 -40.92
CA VAL A 222 9.79 -33.04 -42.31
C VAL A 222 8.56 -32.71 -43.15
N GLY A 223 8.59 -31.57 -43.84
CA GLY A 223 7.48 -31.05 -44.63
C GLY A 223 6.39 -30.33 -43.83
N LYS A 224 6.46 -30.34 -42.49
CA LYS A 224 5.59 -29.53 -41.62
C LYS A 224 6.20 -28.15 -41.40
N THR A 225 5.35 -27.21 -41.02
CA THR A 225 5.72 -25.81 -40.81
C THR A 225 5.93 -25.50 -39.33
N ALA A 226 7.03 -24.81 -39.01
CA ALA A 226 7.34 -24.32 -37.67
C ALA A 226 6.29 -23.33 -37.18
N LEU A 227 5.64 -23.66 -36.06
CA LEU A 227 4.58 -22.83 -35.47
C LEU A 227 5.08 -21.55 -34.78
N HIS A 228 6.33 -21.59 -34.29
CA HIS A 228 6.98 -20.50 -33.56
C HIS A 228 8.48 -20.48 -33.85
N ASP A 229 9.13 -19.36 -33.49
CA ASP A 229 10.59 -19.24 -33.58
C ASP A 229 11.25 -20.23 -32.62
N MET A 230 12.21 -21.01 -33.11
CA MET A 230 12.97 -21.97 -32.31
C MET A 230 14.39 -21.44 -32.14
N THR A 231 14.71 -21.02 -30.93
CA THR A 231 15.96 -20.33 -30.61
C THR A 231 17.07 -21.30 -30.20
N GLU A 232 18.21 -21.19 -30.87
CA GLU A 232 19.45 -21.81 -30.42
C GLU A 232 20.12 -20.92 -29.38
N ILE A 233 20.52 -21.53 -28.26
CA ILE A 233 21.26 -20.87 -27.19
C ILE A 233 22.64 -21.50 -27.14
N ASN A 234 23.66 -20.74 -27.52
CA ASN A 234 25.05 -21.06 -27.29
C ASN A 234 25.55 -20.21 -26.11
N PRO A 235 25.61 -20.76 -24.88
CA PRO A 235 25.96 -19.99 -23.69
C PRO A 235 27.25 -19.19 -23.87
N GLY A 236 27.18 -17.88 -23.59
CA GLY A 236 28.32 -16.96 -23.71
C GLY A 236 28.76 -16.59 -25.13
N LYS A 237 28.12 -17.13 -26.19
CA LYS A 237 28.48 -16.85 -27.60
C LYS A 237 27.35 -16.20 -28.39
N SER A 238 26.19 -16.85 -28.47
CA SER A 238 25.07 -16.37 -29.29
C SER A 238 23.73 -16.87 -28.76
N LYS A 239 22.69 -16.05 -28.98
CA LYS A 239 21.29 -16.42 -28.78
C LYS A 239 20.49 -15.87 -29.96
N GLY A 240 19.83 -16.73 -30.71
CA GLY A 240 19.02 -16.31 -31.85
C GLY A 240 18.18 -17.43 -32.46
N PRO A 241 17.18 -17.07 -33.30
CA PRO A 241 16.31 -18.05 -33.93
C PRO A 241 17.10 -18.91 -34.91
N LEU A 242 17.14 -20.21 -34.65
CA LEU A 242 17.67 -21.21 -35.58
C LEU A 242 16.68 -21.49 -36.71
N PHE A 243 15.39 -21.48 -36.34
CA PHE A 243 14.24 -21.57 -37.23
C PHE A 243 13.26 -20.44 -36.90
N ARG A 244 12.67 -19.83 -37.92
CA ARG A 244 11.61 -18.83 -37.76
C ARG A 244 10.23 -19.48 -37.95
N LYS A 245 9.21 -18.90 -37.35
CA LYS A 245 7.81 -19.23 -37.65
C LYS A 245 7.59 -19.21 -39.16
N GLY A 246 6.94 -20.24 -39.68
CA GLY A 246 6.70 -20.41 -41.11
C GLY A 246 7.77 -21.21 -41.87
N HIS A 247 8.88 -21.58 -41.22
CA HIS A 247 9.90 -22.45 -41.82
C HIS A 247 9.33 -23.84 -42.09
N VAL A 248 9.51 -24.38 -43.29
CA VAL A 248 9.15 -25.76 -43.62
C VAL A 248 10.36 -26.64 -43.32
N PHE A 249 10.22 -27.61 -42.42
CA PHE A 249 11.35 -28.42 -41.99
C PHE A 249 11.83 -29.36 -43.10
N GLU A 250 13.12 -29.31 -43.39
CA GLU A 250 13.80 -30.22 -44.31
C GLU A 250 14.48 -31.37 -43.57
N VAL A 251 14.90 -32.41 -44.29
CA VAL A 251 15.60 -33.57 -43.69
C VAL A 251 16.87 -33.13 -42.95
N GLY A 252 17.59 -32.12 -43.46
CA GLY A 252 18.80 -31.58 -42.82
C GLY A 252 18.54 -30.82 -41.51
N ASP A 253 17.29 -30.43 -41.24
CA ASP A 253 16.93 -29.67 -40.04
C ASP A 253 16.72 -30.54 -38.81
N LEU A 254 16.48 -31.84 -38.99
CA LEU A 254 16.28 -32.79 -37.88
C LEU A 254 17.48 -32.81 -36.94
N CYS A 255 18.70 -32.95 -37.49
CA CYS A 255 19.93 -32.91 -36.71
C CYS A 255 20.11 -31.58 -35.96
N ARG A 256 19.65 -30.47 -36.54
CA ARG A 256 19.75 -29.13 -35.95
C ARG A 256 18.74 -28.96 -34.79
N LEU A 257 17.54 -29.50 -34.93
CA LEU A 257 16.51 -29.52 -33.88
C LEU A 257 16.92 -30.40 -32.69
N GLN A 258 17.49 -31.59 -32.94
CA GLN A 258 18.02 -32.45 -31.87
C GLN A 258 19.13 -31.76 -31.09
N ARG A 259 20.02 -31.04 -31.79
CA ARG A 259 21.13 -30.30 -31.16
C ARG A 259 20.67 -29.19 -30.21
N ILE A 260 19.50 -28.62 -30.43
CA ILE A 260 18.88 -27.66 -29.50
C ILE A 260 17.94 -28.34 -28.48
N GLY A 261 18.01 -29.66 -28.36
CA GLY A 261 17.29 -30.46 -27.36
C GLY A 261 15.81 -30.69 -27.68
N LYS A 262 15.39 -30.55 -28.94
CA LYS A 262 14.00 -30.81 -29.35
C LYS A 262 13.86 -32.26 -29.81
N ASN A 263 12.95 -32.99 -29.14
CA ASN A 263 12.53 -34.34 -29.54
C ASN A 263 11.15 -34.35 -30.23
N SER A 264 10.46 -33.21 -30.19
CA SER A 264 9.18 -32.98 -30.85
C SER A 264 9.04 -31.51 -31.21
N VAL A 265 8.19 -31.24 -32.20
CA VAL A 265 7.87 -29.89 -32.65
C VAL A 265 6.37 -29.67 -32.62
N TYR A 266 5.97 -28.45 -32.29
CA TYR A 266 4.58 -28.03 -32.43
C TYR A 266 4.34 -27.64 -33.87
N VAL A 267 3.38 -28.28 -34.49
CA VAL A 267 2.91 -28.00 -35.85
C VAL A 267 1.44 -27.61 -35.79
N VAL A 268 1.00 -26.83 -36.78
CA VAL A 268 -0.41 -26.48 -36.92
C VAL A 268 -0.92 -27.08 -38.23
N ASP A 269 -2.05 -27.77 -38.14
CA ASP A 269 -2.79 -28.22 -39.32
C ASP A 269 -3.98 -27.26 -39.52
N GLY A 270 -3.84 -26.30 -40.45
CA GLY A 270 -4.85 -25.28 -40.75
C GLY A 270 -4.78 -24.00 -39.89
N ASP A 271 -5.80 -23.14 -39.98
CA ASP A 271 -5.88 -21.91 -39.20
C ASP A 271 -6.35 -22.18 -37.77
N VAL A 272 -5.71 -21.56 -36.78
CA VAL A 272 -6.18 -21.54 -35.39
C VAL A 272 -7.45 -20.70 -35.32
N ASP A 273 -8.50 -21.23 -34.67
CA ASP A 273 -9.76 -20.53 -34.54
C ASP A 273 -9.65 -19.26 -33.66
N GLY A 274 -10.68 -18.41 -33.71
CA GLY A 274 -10.71 -17.15 -32.99
C GLY A 274 -10.81 -17.26 -31.46
N SER A 275 -10.88 -18.47 -30.89
CA SER A 275 -10.90 -18.67 -29.44
C SER A 275 -9.49 -18.62 -28.81
N TRP A 276 -8.45 -18.47 -29.62
CA TRP A 276 -7.06 -18.37 -29.18
C TRP A 276 -6.36 -17.14 -29.74
N VAL A 277 -5.40 -16.63 -28.98
CA VAL A 277 -4.60 -15.47 -29.35
C VAL A 277 -3.13 -15.86 -29.28
N HIS A 278 -2.40 -15.64 -30.37
CA HIS A 278 -0.99 -15.97 -30.45
C HIS A 278 -0.15 -15.08 -29.51
N GLU A 279 0.87 -15.65 -28.86
CA GLU A 279 1.70 -14.98 -27.84
C GLU A 279 2.21 -13.58 -28.24
N ASN A 280 2.68 -13.42 -29.48
CA ASN A 280 3.18 -12.15 -29.98
C ASN A 280 2.07 -11.09 -30.13
N GLN A 281 0.87 -11.51 -30.50
CA GLN A 281 -0.28 -10.61 -30.55
C GLN A 281 -0.66 -10.18 -29.14
N CYS A 282 -0.74 -11.13 -28.20
CA CYS A 282 -0.97 -10.85 -26.78
C CYS A 282 0.01 -9.81 -26.25
N ALA A 283 1.31 -10.07 -26.39
CA ALA A 283 2.38 -9.21 -25.89
C ALA A 283 2.34 -7.79 -26.48
N THR A 284 2.06 -7.66 -27.78
CA THR A 284 1.89 -6.35 -28.43
C THR A 284 0.70 -5.59 -27.86
N HIS A 285 -0.45 -6.23 -27.71
CA HIS A 285 -1.63 -5.59 -27.13
C HIS A 285 -1.41 -5.17 -25.67
N PHE A 286 -0.84 -6.05 -24.84
CA PHE A 286 -0.52 -5.73 -23.45
C PHE A 286 0.45 -4.56 -23.35
N ALA A 287 1.52 -4.55 -24.16
CA ALA A 287 2.51 -3.47 -24.14
C ALA A 287 1.88 -2.13 -24.52
N ASN A 288 1.06 -2.10 -25.57
CA ASN A 288 0.39 -0.89 -26.01
C ASN A 288 -0.59 -0.36 -24.96
N LYS A 289 -1.32 -1.25 -24.29
CA LYS A 289 -2.29 -0.87 -23.25
C LYS A 289 -1.61 -0.40 -21.95
N MET A 290 -0.46 -0.98 -21.60
CA MET A 290 0.32 -0.58 -20.42
C MET A 290 1.10 0.73 -20.61
N ALA A 291 1.39 1.12 -21.85
CA ALA A 291 2.23 2.27 -22.17
C ALA A 291 1.46 3.59 -22.08
N GLY A 292 1.90 4.46 -21.16
CA GLY A 292 1.37 5.80 -20.97
C GLY A 292 2.28 6.90 -21.48
N GLU A 293 2.16 8.07 -20.85
CA GLU A 293 2.95 9.25 -21.19
C GLU A 293 4.46 8.96 -21.19
N PHE A 294 5.12 9.30 -22.30
CA PHE A 294 6.55 9.08 -22.54
C PHE A 294 7.03 7.62 -22.46
N VAL A 295 6.15 6.65 -22.66
CA VAL A 295 6.48 5.22 -22.73
C VAL A 295 6.02 4.64 -24.06
N LYS A 296 6.83 3.79 -24.67
CA LYS A 296 6.45 3.06 -25.89
C LYS A 296 7.01 1.65 -25.95
N ALA A 297 6.44 0.81 -26.82
CA ALA A 297 7.05 -0.46 -27.18
C ALA A 297 8.44 -0.24 -27.80
N GLY A 298 9.43 -1.00 -27.32
CA GLY A 298 10.82 -0.99 -27.80
C GLY A 298 11.02 -1.74 -29.12
N GLY A 299 9.99 -2.37 -29.66
CA GLY A 299 10.00 -3.10 -30.91
C GLY A 299 8.78 -3.99 -31.08
N SER A 300 8.79 -4.82 -32.13
CA SER A 300 7.78 -5.85 -32.33
C SER A 300 7.89 -6.96 -31.28
N ALA A 301 6.79 -7.63 -30.97
CA ALA A 301 6.81 -8.81 -30.11
C ALA A 301 7.67 -9.93 -30.71
N LYS A 302 8.44 -10.60 -29.85
CA LYS A 302 9.27 -11.76 -30.19
C LYS A 302 9.21 -12.76 -29.04
N GLU A 303 8.93 -14.02 -29.35
CA GLU A 303 8.76 -15.10 -28.36
C GLU A 303 7.79 -14.71 -27.23
N GLY A 304 6.67 -14.09 -27.61
CA GLY A 304 5.65 -13.63 -26.68
C GLY A 304 6.08 -12.46 -25.80
N LYS A 305 7.23 -11.81 -26.04
CA LYS A 305 7.77 -10.72 -25.21
C LYS A 305 7.77 -9.39 -25.95
N VAL A 306 7.40 -8.31 -25.25
CA VAL A 306 7.67 -6.92 -25.65
C VAL A 306 8.31 -6.17 -24.49
N GLU A 307 9.37 -5.42 -24.78
CA GLU A 307 9.96 -4.46 -23.85
C GLU A 307 9.36 -3.07 -24.05
N LEU A 308 9.21 -2.32 -22.96
CA LEU A 308 8.76 -0.94 -22.94
C LEU A 308 9.96 -0.04 -22.64
N ILE A 309 10.13 1.00 -23.45
CA ILE A 309 11.25 1.94 -23.38
C ILE A 309 10.76 3.35 -23.07
N SER A 310 11.58 4.08 -22.31
CA SER A 310 11.33 5.49 -22.01
C SER A 310 11.58 6.36 -23.24
N GLN A 311 10.65 7.24 -23.57
CA GLN A 311 10.81 8.24 -24.64
C GLN A 311 11.52 9.50 -24.17
N GLU A 312 11.50 9.77 -22.86
CA GLU A 312 12.16 10.94 -22.26
C GLU A 312 12.96 10.56 -21.00
N ALA A 313 13.81 11.46 -20.53
CA ALA A 313 14.44 11.31 -19.21
C ALA A 313 13.48 11.81 -18.13
N GLY A 314 13.42 11.13 -16.99
CA GLY A 314 12.50 11.51 -15.92
C GLY A 314 12.30 10.43 -14.87
N MET A 315 11.22 10.57 -14.12
CA MET A 315 10.81 9.66 -13.07
C MET A 315 9.85 8.59 -13.59
N LEU A 316 10.18 7.31 -13.43
CA LEU A 316 9.25 6.22 -13.73
C LEU A 316 8.09 6.22 -12.73
N VAL A 317 6.85 6.25 -13.21
CA VAL A 317 5.63 6.08 -12.41
C VAL A 317 4.98 4.76 -12.79
N VAL A 318 4.60 3.98 -11.79
CA VAL A 318 4.02 2.65 -11.94
C VAL A 318 2.71 2.58 -11.17
N ASP A 319 1.63 2.20 -11.83
CA ASP A 319 0.43 1.74 -11.14
C ASP A 319 0.65 0.30 -10.66
N THR A 320 1.16 0.18 -9.43
CA THR A 320 1.48 -1.13 -8.83
C THR A 320 0.24 -1.99 -8.66
N LYS A 321 -0.94 -1.40 -8.42
CA LYS A 321 -2.17 -2.17 -8.20
C LYS A 321 -2.62 -2.86 -9.47
N THR A 322 -2.65 -2.13 -10.59
CA THR A 322 -3.00 -2.70 -11.89
C THR A 322 -1.93 -3.68 -12.37
N LEU A 323 -0.65 -3.41 -12.10
CA LEU A 323 0.44 -4.34 -12.38
C LEU A 323 0.32 -5.67 -11.61
N GLU A 324 0.00 -5.61 -10.32
CA GLU A 324 -0.23 -6.80 -9.48
C GLU A 324 -1.46 -7.57 -9.95
N ALA A 325 -2.59 -6.89 -10.18
CA ALA A 325 -3.82 -7.50 -10.69
C ALA A 325 -3.62 -8.19 -12.05
N PHE A 326 -2.84 -7.59 -12.95
CA PHE A 326 -2.47 -8.20 -14.23
C PHE A 326 -1.68 -9.49 -14.02
N ASN A 327 -0.69 -9.49 -13.12
CA ASN A 327 0.14 -10.66 -12.83
C ASN A 327 -0.58 -11.76 -12.04
N HIS A 328 -1.76 -11.48 -11.46
CA HIS A 328 -2.62 -12.53 -10.89
C HIS A 328 -3.35 -13.36 -11.95
N ILE A 329 -3.39 -12.91 -13.20
CA ILE A 329 -4.02 -13.65 -14.29
C ILE A 329 -3.08 -14.76 -14.78
N PRO A 330 -3.54 -16.01 -14.86
CA PRO A 330 -2.71 -17.11 -15.37
C PRO A 330 -2.25 -16.87 -16.81
N GLY A 331 -0.99 -17.23 -17.11
CA GLY A 331 -0.46 -17.21 -18.49
C GLY A 331 0.00 -15.84 -18.98
N VAL A 332 -0.12 -14.78 -18.20
CA VAL A 332 0.43 -13.45 -18.51
C VAL A 332 1.49 -13.02 -17.49
N MET A 333 2.32 -12.07 -17.87
CA MET A 333 3.44 -11.58 -17.07
C MET A 333 3.73 -10.13 -17.43
N ALA A 334 3.93 -9.27 -16.44
CA ALA A 334 4.58 -7.97 -16.64
C ALA A 334 5.49 -7.63 -15.46
N ALA A 335 6.67 -7.10 -15.77
CA ALA A 335 7.65 -6.70 -14.77
C ALA A 335 8.30 -5.38 -15.16
N CYS A 336 8.75 -4.61 -14.17
CA CYS A 336 9.35 -3.30 -14.39
C CYS A 336 10.53 -3.02 -13.45
N ARG A 337 11.27 -1.97 -13.76
CA ARG A 337 12.19 -1.33 -12.79
C ARG A 337 11.36 -0.76 -11.64
N LYS A 338 11.99 -0.55 -10.48
CA LYS A 338 11.30 0.00 -9.31
C LYS A 338 10.64 1.35 -9.67
N GLY A 339 9.37 1.49 -9.33
CA GLY A 339 8.65 2.76 -9.45
C GLY A 339 9.35 3.88 -8.67
N PHE A 340 9.19 5.11 -9.13
CA PHE A 340 9.91 6.29 -8.65
C PHE A 340 11.45 6.18 -8.78
N SER A 341 11.94 5.44 -9.79
CA SER A 341 13.34 5.49 -10.18
C SER A 341 13.59 6.45 -11.35
N LEU A 342 14.75 7.11 -11.35
CA LEU A 342 15.19 7.93 -12.47
C LEU A 342 15.59 7.06 -13.67
N VAL A 343 15.06 7.42 -14.83
CA VAL A 343 15.30 6.75 -16.10
C VAL A 343 15.81 7.75 -17.14
N LYS A 344 16.66 7.28 -18.05
CA LYS A 344 17.14 8.07 -19.19
C LYS A 344 16.29 7.77 -20.42
N LYS A 345 16.27 8.70 -21.37
CA LYS A 345 15.68 8.47 -22.70
C LYS A 345 16.28 7.23 -23.36
N GLY A 346 15.42 6.39 -23.95
CA GLY A 346 15.79 5.19 -24.70
C GLY A 346 16.06 3.94 -23.87
N VAL A 347 16.03 4.00 -22.54
CA VAL A 347 16.28 2.80 -21.70
C VAL A 347 15.02 1.95 -21.57
N SER A 348 15.20 0.64 -21.48
CA SER A 348 14.15 -0.32 -21.13
C SER A 348 13.75 -0.13 -19.65
N ILE A 349 12.45 -0.01 -19.41
CA ILE A 349 11.86 0.27 -18.09
C ILE A 349 10.93 -0.84 -17.61
N ALA A 350 10.32 -1.57 -18.53
CA ALA A 350 9.39 -2.66 -18.25
C ALA A 350 9.36 -3.67 -19.39
N GLY A 351 8.74 -4.82 -19.17
CA GLY A 351 8.44 -5.80 -20.20
C GLY A 351 7.21 -6.61 -19.85
N THR A 352 6.47 -6.99 -20.88
CA THR A 352 5.29 -7.85 -20.78
C THR A 352 5.49 -9.11 -21.63
N ARG A 353 4.86 -10.20 -21.20
CA ARG A 353 4.93 -11.49 -21.88
C ARG A 353 3.62 -12.26 -21.79
N ALA A 354 3.22 -12.88 -22.91
CA ALA A 354 2.36 -14.06 -22.86
C ALA A 354 3.23 -15.30 -22.66
N ILE A 355 2.94 -16.06 -21.61
CA ILE A 355 3.77 -17.20 -21.20
C ILE A 355 3.56 -18.40 -22.14
N PRO A 356 2.32 -18.86 -22.41
CA PRO A 356 2.07 -19.91 -23.39
C PRO A 356 2.09 -19.37 -24.82
N LEU A 357 2.33 -20.26 -25.79
CA LEU A 357 2.34 -19.94 -27.22
C LEU A 357 1.00 -19.37 -27.72
N TYR A 358 -0.10 -19.87 -27.15
CA TYR A 358 -1.44 -19.35 -27.34
C TYR A 358 -2.08 -19.11 -25.99
N LEU A 359 -2.77 -17.97 -25.88
CA LEU A 359 -3.60 -17.64 -24.74
C LEU A 359 -5.07 -17.79 -25.16
N GLU A 360 -5.90 -18.38 -24.31
CA GLU A 360 -7.35 -18.40 -24.55
C GLU A 360 -7.87 -16.95 -24.69
N ARG A 361 -8.79 -16.74 -25.63
CA ARG A 361 -9.43 -15.44 -25.89
C ARG A 361 -10.02 -14.85 -24.62
N ALA A 362 -10.70 -15.66 -23.81
CA ALA A 362 -11.27 -15.23 -22.54
C ALA A 362 -10.19 -14.68 -21.59
N VAL A 363 -9.07 -15.39 -21.42
CA VAL A 363 -7.96 -14.95 -20.55
C VAL A 363 -7.29 -13.69 -21.09
N PHE A 364 -7.13 -13.57 -22.41
CA PHE A 364 -6.65 -12.34 -23.02
C PHE A 364 -7.60 -11.16 -22.75
N ASP A 365 -8.90 -11.35 -22.94
CA ASP A 365 -9.89 -10.27 -22.75
C ASP A 365 -9.96 -9.83 -21.30
N THR A 366 -9.87 -10.78 -20.37
CA THR A 366 -9.68 -10.53 -18.95
C THR A 366 -8.44 -9.68 -18.69
N ALA A 367 -7.31 -10.02 -19.31
CA ALA A 367 -6.07 -9.26 -19.16
C ALA A 367 -6.19 -7.83 -19.70
N ILE A 368 -6.85 -7.62 -20.84
CA ILE A 368 -7.11 -6.28 -21.38
C ILE A 368 -8.06 -5.48 -20.49
N GLN A 369 -9.13 -6.12 -19.98
CA GLN A 369 -10.07 -5.47 -19.08
C GLN A 369 -9.41 -5.05 -17.75
N VAL A 370 -8.53 -5.90 -17.21
CA VAL A 370 -7.78 -5.60 -15.97
C VAL A 370 -6.84 -4.41 -16.13
N LEU A 371 -6.25 -4.23 -17.32
CA LEU A 371 -5.42 -3.06 -17.63
C LEU A 371 -6.22 -1.76 -17.68
N GLY A 372 -7.56 -1.80 -17.71
CA GLY A 372 -8.42 -0.61 -17.59
C GLY A 372 -8.25 0.36 -18.75
N GLU A 373 -8.50 1.65 -18.56
CA GLU A 373 -8.20 2.69 -19.57
C GLU A 373 -6.92 3.48 -19.25
N GLU A 374 -6.54 3.54 -17.98
CA GLU A 374 -5.35 4.25 -17.53
C GLU A 374 -4.09 3.40 -17.75
N PRO A 375 -2.97 4.01 -18.16
CA PRO A 375 -1.74 3.28 -18.41
C PRO A 375 -1.06 2.82 -17.12
N VAL A 376 -0.41 1.66 -17.17
CA VAL A 376 0.34 1.10 -16.04
C VAL A 376 1.69 1.80 -15.83
N PHE A 377 2.34 2.18 -16.92
CA PHE A 377 3.68 2.79 -16.91
C PHE A 377 3.65 4.16 -17.57
N SER A 378 4.16 5.17 -16.87
CA SER A 378 4.44 6.49 -17.44
C SER A 378 5.78 7.01 -16.94
N VAL A 379 6.33 8.01 -17.62
CA VAL A 379 7.53 8.71 -17.16
C VAL A 379 7.19 10.17 -17.00
N LYS A 380 7.54 10.78 -15.86
CA LYS A 380 7.34 12.21 -15.60
C LYS A 380 8.68 12.94 -15.72
N PRO A 381 8.86 13.81 -16.72
CA PRO A 381 10.03 14.67 -16.80
C PRO A 381 10.18 15.52 -15.53
N LEU A 382 11.42 15.83 -15.17
CA LEU A 382 11.70 16.70 -14.03
C LEU A 382 11.61 18.16 -14.47
N ARG A 383 10.96 19.01 -13.68
CA ARG A 383 11.02 20.46 -13.88
C ARG A 383 12.40 20.99 -13.46
N ALA A 384 12.87 22.03 -14.14
CA ALA A 384 14.03 22.80 -13.70
C ALA A 384 13.61 23.78 -12.59
N ALA A 385 13.88 23.43 -11.34
CA ALA A 385 13.51 24.26 -10.19
C ALA A 385 14.50 25.40 -9.97
N LYS A 386 13.97 26.53 -9.47
CA LYS A 386 14.72 27.65 -8.92
C LYS A 386 14.67 27.57 -7.41
N ALA A 387 15.71 27.02 -6.81
CA ALA A 387 15.76 26.76 -5.39
C ALA A 387 16.22 27.98 -4.60
N GLY A 388 15.48 28.32 -3.55
CA GLY A 388 15.96 29.16 -2.46
C GLY A 388 16.50 28.28 -1.35
N VAL A 389 17.75 28.48 -0.93
CA VAL A 389 18.36 27.74 0.17
C VAL A 389 18.37 28.57 1.44
N LEU A 390 17.83 28.02 2.52
CA LEU A 390 17.81 28.62 3.84
C LEU A 390 18.70 27.80 4.79
N ILE A 391 19.88 28.32 5.09
CA ILE A 391 20.82 27.69 6.02
C ILE A 391 20.56 28.28 7.40
N THR A 392 20.20 27.46 8.38
CA THR A 392 19.99 27.92 9.77
C THR A 392 21.11 27.44 10.67
N GLY A 393 21.55 28.29 11.60
CA GLY A 393 22.59 27.94 12.55
C GLY A 393 23.37 29.17 12.99
N ASN A 394 23.41 29.41 14.29
CA ASN A 394 24.12 30.56 14.85
C ASN A 394 25.62 30.51 14.52
N GLU A 395 26.23 29.32 14.56
CA GLU A 395 27.64 29.10 14.26
C GLU A 395 28.02 29.44 12.82
N VAL A 396 27.12 29.22 11.87
CA VAL A 396 27.33 29.56 10.46
C VAL A 396 27.12 31.07 10.27
N PHE A 397 26.07 31.62 10.87
CA PHE A 397 25.75 33.04 10.78
C PHE A 397 26.85 33.94 11.38
N ASP A 398 27.39 33.57 12.54
CA ASP A 398 28.45 34.29 13.22
C ASP A 398 29.85 34.06 12.58
N GLY A 399 29.93 33.22 11.54
CA GLY A 399 31.16 32.94 10.80
C GLY A 399 32.15 32.05 11.56
N LEU A 400 31.70 31.35 12.61
CA LEU A 400 32.53 30.41 13.38
C LEU A 400 32.90 29.17 12.55
N ILE A 401 32.01 28.78 11.63
CA ILE A 401 32.25 27.72 10.64
C ILE A 401 31.82 28.17 9.24
N GLN A 402 32.46 27.62 8.21
CA GLN A 402 32.00 27.79 6.82
C GLN A 402 30.89 26.80 6.49
N ASP A 403 29.85 27.29 5.82
CA ASP A 403 28.80 26.41 5.30
C ASP A 403 29.35 25.41 4.27
N LYS A 404 28.85 24.18 4.34
CA LYS A 404 29.14 23.10 3.37
C LYS A 404 27.88 22.58 2.69
N PHE A 405 26.69 23.03 3.11
CA PHE A 405 25.45 22.57 2.50
C PHE A 405 25.24 23.16 1.12
N GLU A 406 25.54 24.44 0.91
CA GLU A 406 25.31 25.15 -0.36
C GLU A 406 25.88 24.37 -1.54
N GLY A 407 27.18 24.03 -1.52
CA GLY A 407 27.82 23.29 -2.61
C GLY A 407 27.28 21.86 -2.79
N ILE A 408 26.87 21.19 -1.72
CA ILE A 408 26.25 19.85 -1.79
C ILE A 408 24.87 19.94 -2.45
N ILE A 409 24.06 20.91 -2.04
CA ILE A 409 22.72 21.14 -2.59
C ILE A 409 22.82 21.59 -4.05
N GLU A 410 23.74 22.50 -4.37
CA GLU A 410 24.00 22.97 -5.73
C GLU A 410 24.33 21.81 -6.66
N THR A 411 25.28 20.95 -6.26
CA THR A 411 25.69 19.77 -7.04
C THR A 411 24.51 18.83 -7.29
N LYS A 412 23.68 18.57 -6.26
CA LYS A 412 22.52 17.67 -6.36
C LYS A 412 21.40 18.27 -7.23
N LEU A 413 21.15 19.57 -7.14
CA LEU A 413 20.17 20.26 -7.99
C LEU A 413 20.61 20.29 -9.45
N ALA A 414 21.87 20.65 -9.71
CA ALA A 414 22.44 20.71 -11.05
C ALA A 414 22.36 19.35 -11.75
N ALA A 415 22.64 18.26 -11.03
CA ALA A 415 22.50 16.88 -11.55
C ALA A 415 21.06 16.52 -11.97
N LEU A 416 20.06 17.25 -11.47
CA LEU A 416 18.64 17.10 -11.80
C LEU A 416 18.12 18.24 -12.71
N GLY A 417 19.00 19.08 -13.24
CA GLY A 417 18.65 20.19 -14.13
C GLY A 417 18.02 21.40 -13.42
N SER A 418 18.22 21.54 -12.11
CA SER A 418 17.75 22.67 -11.30
C SER A 418 18.92 23.55 -10.83
N SER A 419 18.65 24.75 -10.35
CA SER A 419 19.66 25.70 -9.89
C SER A 419 19.29 26.33 -8.54
N ILE A 420 20.29 26.85 -7.83
CA ILE A 420 20.08 27.75 -6.69
C ILE A 420 19.93 29.17 -7.23
N GLU A 421 18.84 29.84 -6.87
CA GLU A 421 18.60 31.24 -7.22
C GLU A 421 19.09 32.16 -6.10
N GLN A 422 18.88 31.78 -4.84
CA GLN A 422 19.18 32.58 -3.66
C GLN A 422 19.59 31.70 -2.49
N VAL A 423 20.51 32.20 -1.68
CA VAL A 423 20.94 31.58 -0.42
C VAL A 423 20.81 32.61 0.69
N ILE A 424 20.15 32.22 1.78
CA ILE A 424 20.03 33.03 2.99
C ILE A 424 20.57 32.22 4.16
N ILE A 425 21.52 32.80 4.89
CA ILE A 425 22.00 32.27 6.17
C ILE A 425 21.27 33.01 7.28
N CYS A 426 20.70 32.27 8.23
CA CYS A 426 19.86 32.81 9.29
C CYS A 426 20.25 32.24 10.66
N GLN A 427 20.16 33.08 11.71
CA GLN A 427 20.24 32.63 13.09
C GLN A 427 19.07 31.73 13.47
N ASP A 428 19.22 30.94 14.53
CA ASP A 428 18.16 30.09 15.09
C ASP A 428 17.12 30.92 15.86
N ASP A 429 16.38 31.74 15.12
CA ASP A 429 15.29 32.57 15.60
C ASP A 429 14.05 32.37 14.73
N ARG A 430 12.91 32.10 15.36
CA ARG A 430 11.65 31.80 14.65
C ARG A 430 11.23 32.90 13.69
N SER A 431 11.33 34.16 14.13
CA SER A 431 10.87 35.30 13.34
C SER A 431 11.75 35.53 12.12
N ARG A 432 13.07 35.44 12.30
CA ARG A 432 14.05 35.58 11.21
C ARG A 432 13.92 34.46 10.18
N ILE A 433 13.77 33.21 10.63
CA ILE A 433 13.56 32.06 9.75
C ILE A 433 12.26 32.22 8.95
N ALA A 434 11.19 32.67 9.61
CA ALA A 434 9.92 32.91 8.95
C ALA A 434 10.02 33.99 7.86
N ASP A 435 10.70 35.09 8.15
CA ASP A 435 10.87 36.20 7.21
C ASP A 435 11.82 35.84 6.06
N ALA A 436 12.90 35.12 6.33
CA ALA A 436 13.81 34.59 5.31
C ALA A 436 13.07 33.64 4.35
N ALA A 437 12.29 32.69 4.87
CA ALA A 437 11.52 31.77 4.06
C ALA A 437 10.47 32.50 3.18
N LYS A 438 9.76 33.49 3.74
CA LYS A 438 8.85 34.36 2.95
C LYS A 438 9.58 35.16 1.89
N SER A 439 10.79 35.63 2.18
CA SER A 439 11.61 36.39 1.22
C SER A 439 11.99 35.53 0.02
N LEU A 440 12.40 34.27 0.24
CA LEU A 440 12.72 33.34 -0.86
C LEU A 440 11.52 33.11 -1.79
N VAL A 441 10.30 32.96 -1.22
CA VAL A 441 9.06 32.87 -2.03
C VAL A 441 8.86 34.15 -2.85
N LYS A 442 8.98 35.34 -2.22
CA LYS A 442 8.80 36.63 -2.89
C LYS A 442 9.81 36.87 -4.01
N GLN A 443 11.01 36.32 -3.89
CA GLN A 443 12.07 36.39 -4.89
C GLN A 443 11.86 35.42 -6.07
N GLY A 444 10.76 34.65 -6.07
CA GLY A 444 10.39 33.77 -7.19
C GLY A 444 11.00 32.38 -7.12
N CYS A 445 11.51 31.95 -5.96
CA CYS A 445 11.93 30.57 -5.76
C CYS A 445 10.71 29.64 -5.80
N ASP A 446 10.79 28.57 -6.57
CA ASP A 446 9.71 27.57 -6.72
C ASP A 446 10.03 26.23 -6.01
N LEU A 447 11.15 26.21 -5.29
CA LEU A 447 11.55 25.19 -4.34
C LEU A 447 12.29 25.90 -3.19
N ILE A 448 11.97 25.57 -1.95
CA ILE A 448 12.74 26.02 -0.78
C ILE A 448 13.42 24.81 -0.17
N ILE A 449 14.73 24.90 0.03
CA ILE A 449 15.51 23.89 0.72
C ILE A 449 16.04 24.50 2.00
N THR A 450 15.65 23.97 3.15
CA THR A 450 16.26 24.35 4.43
C THR A 450 17.29 23.31 4.86
N THR A 451 18.43 23.77 5.37
CA THR A 451 19.55 22.92 5.78
C THR A 451 20.09 23.39 7.13
N ALA A 452 20.55 22.44 7.95
CA ALA A 452 20.72 22.64 9.39
C ALA A 452 19.39 23.08 10.04
N GLY A 453 19.19 22.84 11.34
CA GLY A 453 17.88 23.10 11.96
C GLY A 453 16.78 22.06 11.67
N LEU A 454 17.07 20.76 11.76
CA LEU A 454 16.02 19.70 11.77
C LEU A 454 16.32 18.60 12.80
N SER A 455 17.05 18.95 13.85
CA SER A 455 17.41 18.08 14.96
C SER A 455 16.21 17.81 15.88
N VAL A 456 16.44 16.95 16.86
CA VAL A 456 15.55 16.75 18.01
C VAL A 456 15.80 17.79 19.12
N ASP A 457 16.83 18.61 18.96
CA ASP A 457 17.25 19.59 19.97
C ASP A 457 16.15 20.63 20.19
N PRO A 458 15.79 20.96 21.45
CA PRO A 458 14.76 21.96 21.73
C PRO A 458 15.05 23.36 21.19
N ASP A 459 16.34 23.68 21.02
CA ASP A 459 16.82 24.96 20.50
C ASP A 459 16.69 25.04 18.97
N ASP A 460 16.37 23.93 18.31
CA ASP A 460 16.09 23.88 16.88
C ASP A 460 14.69 24.43 16.58
N VAL A 461 14.65 25.71 16.24
CA VAL A 461 13.42 26.44 15.98
C VAL A 461 13.05 26.53 14.51
N THR A 462 13.79 25.88 13.61
CA THR A 462 13.61 26.02 12.15
C THR A 462 12.26 25.54 11.67
N ARG A 463 11.81 24.36 12.13
CA ARG A 463 10.44 23.89 11.81
C ARG A 463 9.38 24.87 12.33
N ALA A 464 9.57 25.42 13.52
CA ALA A 464 8.63 26.35 14.12
C ALA A 464 8.59 27.68 13.33
N GLY A 465 9.74 28.22 12.92
CA GLY A 465 9.83 29.39 12.06
C GLY A 465 9.18 29.17 10.68
N LEU A 466 9.36 28.00 10.08
CA LEU A 466 8.66 27.65 8.83
C LEU A 466 7.14 27.57 9.01
N VAL A 467 6.67 27.01 10.13
CA VAL A 467 5.24 27.00 10.47
C VAL A 467 4.71 28.43 10.62
N ASP A 468 5.44 29.31 11.31
CA ASP A 468 5.10 30.73 11.44
C ASP A 468 5.12 31.46 10.09
N ALA A 469 5.91 30.97 9.13
CA ALA A 469 5.91 31.46 7.76
C ALA A 469 4.61 31.12 7.01
N GLY A 470 3.85 30.14 7.50
CA GLY A 470 2.64 29.62 6.89
C GLY A 470 2.86 28.28 6.16
N LEU A 471 3.88 27.50 6.53
CA LEU A 471 4.10 26.16 5.99
C LEU A 471 2.90 25.24 6.30
N LYS A 472 2.38 24.57 5.28
CA LYS A 472 1.22 23.65 5.37
C LYS A 472 1.58 22.27 4.84
N ASN A 473 0.68 21.31 5.08
CA ASN A 473 0.79 19.92 4.60
C ASN A 473 2.11 19.25 5.02
N ILE A 474 2.51 19.48 6.27
CA ILE A 474 3.84 19.09 6.77
C ILE A 474 3.91 17.58 6.96
N LEU A 475 4.91 16.96 6.33
CA LEU A 475 5.38 15.63 6.63
C LEU A 475 6.77 15.75 7.27
N TYR A 476 6.85 15.47 8.56
CA TYR A 476 8.11 15.44 9.29
C TYR A 476 8.49 14.01 9.63
N GLY A 477 9.72 13.66 9.28
CA GLY A 477 10.27 12.33 9.45
C GLY A 477 10.05 11.45 8.22
N ALA A 478 11.13 10.81 7.76
CA ALA A 478 11.13 9.79 6.72
C ALA A 478 11.81 8.52 7.26
N PRO A 479 11.27 7.31 7.05
CA PRO A 479 11.92 6.08 7.47
C PRO A 479 13.05 5.71 6.50
N VAL A 480 14.06 6.57 6.44
CA VAL A 480 15.23 6.47 5.57
C VAL A 480 16.48 6.78 6.39
N LEU A 481 17.49 5.93 6.27
CA LEU A 481 18.76 6.06 6.97
C LEU A 481 19.88 6.05 5.92
N PRO A 482 20.62 7.15 5.72
CA PRO A 482 20.59 8.43 6.43
C PRO A 482 19.49 9.39 5.92
N GLY A 483 19.03 10.29 6.80
CA GLY A 483 18.07 11.35 6.47
C GLY A 483 16.70 11.21 7.12
N ALA A 484 16.65 10.66 8.35
CA ALA A 484 15.41 10.36 9.04
C ALA A 484 14.57 11.61 9.38
N MET A 485 15.20 12.76 9.62
CA MET A 485 14.54 14.00 10.07
C MET A 485 14.12 14.92 8.92
N THR A 486 13.97 14.38 7.71
CA THR A 486 13.54 15.16 6.55
C THR A 486 12.15 15.75 6.76
N LEU A 487 12.00 17.00 6.32
CA LEU A 487 10.74 17.73 6.35
C LEU A 487 10.26 17.96 4.92
N ILE A 488 8.97 17.76 4.65
CA ILE A 488 8.33 18.12 3.37
C ILE A 488 7.11 18.96 3.70
N GLY A 489 6.87 20.02 2.95
CA GLY A 489 5.64 20.80 3.06
C GLY A 489 5.46 21.74 1.88
N SER A 490 4.49 22.65 2.03
CA SER A 490 4.29 23.73 1.07
C SER A 490 4.13 25.07 1.76
N LEU A 491 4.94 26.03 1.35
CA LEU A 491 4.90 27.41 1.82
C LEU A 491 4.31 28.29 0.70
N GLN A 492 3.09 28.79 0.89
CA GLN A 492 2.38 29.62 -0.10
C GLN A 492 2.31 28.98 -1.52
N GLY A 493 2.20 27.66 -1.59
CA GLY A 493 2.17 26.91 -2.86
C GLY A 493 3.55 26.47 -3.37
N VAL A 494 4.64 27.01 -2.81
CA VAL A 494 6.02 26.59 -3.12
C VAL A 494 6.35 25.31 -2.37
N GLN A 495 7.01 24.35 -3.03
CA GLN A 495 7.47 23.11 -2.37
C GLN A 495 8.60 23.44 -1.40
N THR A 496 8.55 22.90 -0.19
CA THR A 496 9.58 23.09 0.84
C THR A 496 10.12 21.75 1.30
N LEU A 497 11.45 21.62 1.31
CA LEU A 497 12.17 20.42 1.71
C LEU A 497 13.21 20.78 2.78
N GLY A 498 13.17 20.08 3.91
CA GLY A 498 14.18 20.17 4.94
C GLY A 498 15.18 19.01 4.84
N VAL A 499 16.46 19.35 4.80
CA VAL A 499 17.57 18.39 4.63
C VAL A 499 18.33 18.24 5.94
N PRO A 500 18.33 17.05 6.55
CA PRO A 500 19.07 16.81 7.80
C PRO A 500 20.59 16.90 7.60
N ALA A 501 21.29 17.18 8.70
CA ALA A 501 22.74 17.37 8.70
C ALA A 501 23.55 16.15 8.25
N CYS A 502 22.96 14.95 8.25
CA CYS A 502 23.60 13.75 7.71
C CYS A 502 24.02 13.89 6.23
N ALA A 503 23.44 14.84 5.49
CA ALA A 503 23.85 15.13 4.10
C ALA A 503 25.30 15.64 3.99
N LEU A 504 25.89 16.16 5.07
CA LEU A 504 27.32 16.53 5.12
C LEU A 504 28.25 15.31 5.16
N PHE A 505 27.76 14.18 5.68
CA PHE A 505 28.58 13.00 5.99
C PHE A 505 28.31 11.84 5.04
N HIS A 506 27.13 11.78 4.43
CA HIS A 506 26.74 10.70 3.54
C HIS A 506 26.47 11.21 2.12
N LYS A 507 27.04 10.49 1.15
CA LYS A 507 26.92 10.81 -0.28
C LYS A 507 25.46 10.83 -0.76
N HIS A 508 24.66 9.87 -0.30
CA HIS A 508 23.24 9.75 -0.60
C HIS A 508 22.42 9.66 0.68
N THR A 509 21.31 10.39 0.70
CA THR A 509 20.38 10.44 1.83
C THR A 509 18.94 10.36 1.31
N SER A 510 17.96 10.51 2.22
CA SER A 510 16.57 10.75 1.86
C SER A 510 16.36 11.87 0.83
N LEU A 511 17.24 12.87 0.77
CA LEU A 511 17.22 13.93 -0.25
C LEU A 511 17.26 13.35 -1.67
N ASP A 512 18.16 12.40 -1.93
CA ASP A 512 18.36 11.77 -3.24
C ASP A 512 17.16 10.92 -3.68
N ILE A 513 16.33 10.49 -2.75
CA ILE A 513 15.11 9.70 -2.99
C ILE A 513 13.90 10.64 -3.18
N ILE A 514 13.79 11.69 -2.36
CA ILE A 514 12.60 12.56 -2.29
C ILE A 514 12.65 13.69 -3.31
N LEU A 515 13.78 14.36 -3.48
CA LEU A 515 13.89 15.54 -4.35
C LEU A 515 13.48 15.24 -5.81
N PRO A 516 13.94 14.16 -6.45
CA PRO A 516 13.54 13.91 -7.83
C PRO A 516 12.03 13.66 -7.98
N ARG A 517 11.37 13.12 -6.94
CA ARG A 517 9.91 12.92 -6.95
C ARG A 517 9.17 14.26 -6.85
N LEU A 518 9.66 15.19 -6.02
CA LEU A 518 9.11 16.55 -5.94
C LEU A 518 9.27 17.32 -7.27
N LEU A 519 10.43 17.21 -7.92
CA LEU A 519 10.70 17.84 -9.21
C LEU A 519 9.88 17.23 -10.36
N ALA A 520 9.48 15.96 -10.25
CA ALA A 520 8.53 15.33 -11.16
C ALA A 520 7.06 15.78 -10.94
N GLY A 521 6.81 16.68 -9.97
CA GLY A 521 5.46 17.15 -9.63
C GLY A 521 4.61 16.10 -8.90
N LEU A 522 5.22 15.05 -8.36
CA LEU A 522 4.51 13.97 -7.70
C LEU A 522 4.32 14.30 -6.22
N ALA A 523 3.05 14.36 -5.78
CA ALA A 523 2.74 14.52 -4.37
C ALA A 523 3.31 13.36 -3.53
N ILE A 524 3.76 13.68 -2.33
CA ILE A 524 4.28 12.70 -1.36
C ILE A 524 3.34 12.71 -0.16
N THR A 525 2.83 11.54 0.20
CA THR A 525 1.98 11.33 1.37
C THR A 525 2.75 10.67 2.50
N ARG A 526 2.16 10.62 3.70
CA ARG A 526 2.72 9.84 4.82
C ARG A 526 2.86 8.35 4.47
N SER A 527 1.93 7.81 3.68
CA SER A 527 1.97 6.41 3.23
C SER A 527 3.13 6.17 2.26
N ASP A 528 3.41 7.13 1.38
CA ASP A 528 4.56 7.04 0.47
C ASP A 528 5.88 6.99 1.23
N LEU A 529 6.07 7.87 2.21
CA LEU A 529 7.26 7.85 3.06
C LEU A 529 7.37 6.53 3.82
N ALA A 530 6.27 6.05 4.41
CA ALA A 530 6.23 4.77 5.12
C ALA A 530 6.66 3.59 4.24
N ALA A 531 6.26 3.57 2.96
CA ALA A 531 6.61 2.50 2.03
C ALA A 531 8.11 2.41 1.73
N ILE A 532 8.87 3.51 1.86
CA ILE A 532 10.32 3.53 1.65
C ILE A 532 11.08 2.78 2.77
N ALA A 533 10.45 2.56 3.93
CA ALA A 533 11.09 1.91 5.07
C ALA A 533 11.71 0.55 4.72
N ASN A 534 11.00 -0.24 3.91
CA ASN A 534 11.54 -1.47 3.35
C ASN A 534 12.51 -1.10 2.23
N GLY A 535 13.81 -1.35 2.44
CA GLY A 535 14.88 -0.88 1.55
C GLY A 535 15.43 0.52 1.90
N GLY A 536 14.91 1.17 2.95
CA GLY A 536 15.25 2.55 3.32
C GLY A 536 16.61 2.76 4.00
N MET A 537 17.44 1.71 4.16
CA MET A 537 18.74 1.79 4.83
C MET A 537 19.90 1.76 3.82
N CYS A 538 20.76 2.78 3.85
CA CYS A 538 22.00 2.83 3.09
C CYS A 538 23.00 1.85 3.72
N MET A 539 23.73 1.12 2.87
CA MET A 539 24.75 0.17 3.30
C MET A 539 26.16 0.79 3.38
N ASP A 540 26.28 2.10 3.14
CA ASP A 540 27.55 2.86 3.12
C ASP A 540 28.69 2.13 2.39
N CYS A 541 28.36 1.60 1.20
CA CYS A 541 29.28 0.78 0.41
C CYS A 541 30.54 1.55 0.02
N SER A 542 31.71 0.90 0.07
CA SER A 542 32.99 1.47 -0.39
C SER A 542 32.94 1.95 -1.85
N HIS A 543 32.25 1.20 -2.70
CA HIS A 543 31.95 1.57 -4.08
C HIS A 543 30.46 1.81 -4.23
N CYS A 544 30.08 3.09 -4.29
CA CYS A 544 28.68 3.47 -4.38
C CYS A 544 28.11 3.16 -5.77
N SER A 545 27.05 2.35 -5.82
CA SER A 545 26.32 2.00 -7.04
C SER A 545 24.93 2.62 -7.12
N PHE A 546 24.58 3.54 -6.20
CA PHE A 546 23.31 4.26 -6.25
C PHE A 546 23.13 4.95 -7.62
N PRO A 547 21.94 4.91 -8.25
CA PRO A 547 20.67 4.36 -7.77
C PRO A 547 20.42 2.88 -8.15
N LYS A 548 21.46 2.10 -8.50
CA LYS A 548 21.30 0.67 -8.84
C LYS A 548 21.14 -0.23 -7.60
N CYS A 549 21.70 0.14 -6.45
CA CYS A 549 21.55 -0.61 -5.19
C CYS A 549 20.09 -0.62 -4.67
N ALA A 550 19.84 -1.31 -3.55
CA ALA A 550 18.51 -1.45 -2.94
C ALA A 550 18.05 -0.22 -2.13
N PHE A 551 18.93 0.77 -1.91
CA PHE A 551 18.61 1.92 -1.06
C PHE A 551 17.43 2.74 -1.62
N GLY A 552 16.38 2.88 -0.82
CA GLY A 552 15.17 3.62 -1.15
C GLY A 552 14.23 2.92 -2.14
N LYS A 553 14.38 1.60 -2.35
CA LYS A 553 13.60 0.81 -3.30
C LYS A 553 12.65 -0.16 -2.67
#